data_AF-A0A931T1L3-F1
#
_entry.id   AF-A0A931T1L3-F1
#
_cell.length_a   1.000
_cell.length_b   1.000
_cell.length_c   1.000
_cell.angle_alpha   90.00
_cell.angle_beta   90.00
_cell.angle_gamma   90.00
#
_symmetry.space_group_name_H-M   'P 1'
#
loop_
_entity.id
_entity.type
_entity.pdbx_description
1 polymer ?
#
loop_
_entity_poly.entity_id
_entity_poly.type
_entity_poly.pdbx_seq_one_letter_code
_entity_poly.pdbx_strand_id
1 'polypeptide(L)' 'MPPDQGITKDQLKGQLFIHPEECIDCGACESVCPVTAIFPDGSVPDQWQNYIPLNYAAFGLKK' A
#
# COMPACT_ATOMS: atom_id res chain seq x y z
N MET A 1 -3.17 13.22 -6.51
CA MET A 1 -4.05 12.08 -6.23
C MET A 1 -4.87 12.45 -5.01
N PRO A 2 -6.16 12.79 -5.15
CA PRO A 2 -6.95 13.35 -4.05
C PRO A 2 -7.20 12.28 -2.98
N PRO A 3 -6.69 12.46 -1.74
CA PRO A 3 -6.84 11.50 -0.64
C PRO A 3 -8.26 11.43 -0.07
N ASP A 4 -9.17 12.26 -0.56
CA ASP A 4 -10.46 12.60 0.02
C ASP A 4 -11.68 12.00 -0.70
N GLN A 5 -11.51 11.39 -1.88
CA GLN A 5 -12.66 10.93 -2.68
C GLN A 5 -12.90 9.41 -2.74
N GLY A 6 -12.10 8.62 -2.01
CA GLY A 6 -12.14 7.16 -2.17
C GLY A 6 -11.62 6.75 -3.55
N ILE A 7 -10.94 5.62 -3.63
CA ILE A 7 -10.27 5.24 -4.88
C ILE A 7 -11.16 4.29 -5.64
N THR A 8 -11.54 4.67 -6.85
CA THR A 8 -12.36 3.82 -7.71
C THR A 8 -11.50 2.68 -8.27
N LYS A 9 -12.10 1.52 -8.55
CA LYS A 9 -11.37 0.35 -9.07
C LYS A 9 -10.58 0.64 -10.36
N ASP A 10 -11.03 1.62 -11.15
CA ASP A 10 -10.33 2.05 -12.37
C ASP A 10 -9.07 2.88 -12.08
N GLN A 11 -9.01 3.58 -10.94
CA GLN A 11 -7.83 4.33 -10.49
C GLN A 11 -6.74 3.43 -9.90
N LEU A 12 -7.07 2.19 -9.53
CA LEU A 12 -6.14 1.17 -9.00
C LEU A 12 -5.48 0.32 -10.11
N LYS A 13 -5.83 0.56 -11.37
CA LYS A 13 -5.45 -0.31 -12.49
C LYS A 13 -3.93 -0.27 -12.70
N GLY A 14 -3.26 -1.40 -12.46
CA GLY A 14 -1.81 -1.55 -12.64
C GLY A 14 -0.99 -1.54 -11.34
N GLN A 15 -1.62 -1.48 -10.17
CA GLN A 15 -0.95 -1.61 -8.86
C GLN A 15 -1.62 -2.68 -7.99
N LEU A 16 -0.83 -3.34 -7.15
CA LEU A 16 -1.30 -4.22 -6.08
C LEU A 16 -1.16 -3.52 -4.72
N PHE A 17 -2.06 -3.85 -3.79
CA PHE A 17 -2.12 -3.25 -2.45
C PHE A 17 -2.09 -4.35 -1.39
N ILE A 18 -1.55 -4.02 -0.22
CA ILE A 18 -1.47 -4.88 0.96
C ILE A 18 -2.58 -4.45 1.92
N HIS A 19 -3.43 -5.40 2.34
CA HIS A 19 -4.46 -5.12 3.35
C HIS A 19 -3.80 -4.98 4.73
N PRO A 20 -3.81 -3.78 5.35
CA PRO A 20 -3.01 -3.51 6.54
C PRO A 20 -3.49 -4.23 7.80
N GLU A 21 -4.80 -4.49 7.94
CA GLU A 21 -5.33 -5.23 9.10
C GLU A 21 -5.22 -6.75 8.97
N GLU A 22 -4.94 -7.27 7.77
CA GLU A 22 -4.73 -8.71 7.54
C GLU A 22 -3.24 -9.06 7.43
N CYS A 23 -2.39 -8.07 7.13
CA CYS A 23 -0.95 -8.22 7.13
C CYS A 23 -0.49 -8.57 8.55
N ILE A 24 0.30 -9.63 8.66
CA ILE A 24 0.87 -10.11 9.93
C ILE A 24 2.38 -9.83 10.04
N ASP A 25 2.90 -8.92 9.21
CA ASP A 25 4.31 -8.51 9.19
C ASP A 25 5.31 -9.67 9.02
N CYS A 26 4.95 -10.70 8.24
CA CYS A 26 5.82 -11.88 8.05
C CYS A 26 6.98 -11.68 7.06
N GLY A 27 6.97 -10.59 6.28
CA GLY A 27 8.04 -10.24 5.34
C GLY A 27 8.17 -11.13 4.10
N ALA A 28 7.33 -12.16 3.93
CA ALA A 28 7.46 -13.11 2.83
C ALA A 28 7.33 -12.46 1.44
N CYS A 29 6.49 -11.42 1.32
CA CYS A 29 6.26 -10.71 0.06
C CYS A 29 7.41 -9.75 -0.34
N GLU A 30 8.19 -9.26 0.62
CA GLU A 30 9.25 -8.26 0.39
C GLU A 30 10.35 -8.83 -0.53
N SER A 31 10.87 -10.00 -0.18
CA SER A 31 11.99 -10.63 -0.90
C SER A 31 11.63 -11.17 -2.29
N VAL A 32 10.35 -11.47 -2.54
CA VAL A 32 9.89 -12.06 -3.81
C VAL A 32 9.47 -11.00 -4.83
N CYS A 33 9.30 -9.74 -4.42
CA CYS A 33 8.92 -8.68 -5.33
C CYS A 33 10.10 -8.33 -6.26
N PRO A 34 10.00 -8.58 -7.58
CA PRO A 34 11.15 -8.44 -8.50
C PRO A 34 11.63 -7.00 -8.69
N VAL A 35 10.84 -6.02 -8.26
CA VAL A 35 11.11 -4.58 -8.37
C VAL A 35 11.23 -3.90 -7.00
N THR A 36 11.25 -4.67 -5.91
CA THR A 36 11.42 -4.15 -4.55
C THR A 36 10.43 -3.03 -4.20
N ALA A 37 9.15 -3.24 -4.52
CA ALA A 37 8.09 -2.24 -4.30
C ALA A 37 7.43 -2.31 -2.91
N ILE A 38 7.73 -3.34 -2.12
CA ILE A 38 7.09 -3.61 -0.84
C ILE A 38 8.06 -3.23 0.28
N PHE A 39 7.58 -2.46 1.25
CA PHE A 39 8.34 -2.02 2.42
C PHE A 39 7.47 -2.22 3.67
N PRO A 40 8.04 -2.67 4.79
CA PRO A 40 7.42 -2.51 6.11
C PRO A 40 7.02 -1.05 6.37
N ASP A 41 5.94 -0.81 7.12
CA ASP A 41 5.40 0.54 7.33
C ASP A 41 6.45 1.52 7.90
N GLY A 42 7.30 1.04 8.81
CA GLY A 42 8.38 1.82 9.43
C GLY A 42 9.62 2.05 8.56
N SER A 43 9.70 1.45 7.37
CA SER A 43 10.86 1.56 6.47
C SER A 43 10.52 2.11 5.08
N VAL A 44 9.29 2.61 4.90
CA VAL A 44 8.90 3.29 3.65
C VAL A 44 9.75 4.56 3.46
N PRO A 45 10.46 4.71 2.34
CA PRO A 45 11.21 5.92 2.03
C PRO A 45 10.33 7.18 2.05
N ASP A 46 10.89 8.31 2.50
CA ASP A 46 10.15 9.59 2.68
C ASP A 46 9.34 10.01 1.44
N GLN A 47 9.93 9.85 0.26
CA GLN A 47 9.29 10.17 -1.02
C GLN A 47 8.04 9.32 -1.34
N TRP A 48 7.84 8.20 -0.65
CA TRP A 48 6.75 7.24 -0.86
C TRP A 48 5.81 7.11 0.35
N GLN A 49 5.93 7.97 1.36
CA GLN A 49 5.06 7.95 2.55
C GLN A 49 3.55 8.02 2.22
N ASN A 50 3.19 8.68 1.10
CA ASN A 50 1.81 8.77 0.63
C ASN A 50 1.21 7.42 0.20
N TYR A 51 2.02 6.39 -0.06
CA TYR A 51 1.55 5.07 -0.43
C TYR A 51 1.02 4.28 0.77
N ILE A 52 1.34 4.66 2.00
CA ILE A 52 0.77 3.92 3.14
C ILE A 52 -0.74 4.19 3.26
N PRO A 53 -1.23 5.44 3.40
CA PRO A 53 -2.67 5.67 3.45
C PRO A 53 -3.40 5.18 2.19
N LEU A 54 -2.69 5.06 1.06
CA LEU A 54 -3.22 4.46 -0.15
C LEU A 54 -3.58 2.98 0.00
N ASN A 55 -2.71 2.20 0.67
CA ASN A 55 -2.97 0.79 0.95
C ASN A 55 -4.20 0.61 1.85
N TYR A 56 -4.42 1.50 2.82
CA TYR A 56 -5.63 1.51 3.66
C TYR A 56 -6.88 1.88 2.83
N ALA A 57 -6.80 2.96 2.05
CA ALA A 57 -7.91 3.47 1.25
C ALA A 57 -8.40 2.45 0.20
N ALA A 58 -7.51 1.61 -0.34
CA ALA A 58 -7.86 0.54 -1.27
C ALA A 58 -8.88 -0.48 -0.68
N PHE A 59 -8.95 -0.57 0.65
CA PHE A 59 -9.88 -1.45 1.38
C PHE A 59 -10.91 -0.67 2.21
N GLY A 60 -11.03 0.64 2.00
CA GLY A 60 -11.97 1.49 2.75
C GLY A 60 -11.57 1.74 4.21
N LEU A 61 -10.31 1.50 4.55
CA LEU A 61 -9.75 1.71 5.88
C LEU A 61 -9.15 3.12 6.01
N LYS A 62 -8.93 3.56 7.24
CA LYS A 62 -8.20 4.79 7.55
C LYS A 62 -6.89 4.43 8.23
N LYS A 63 -5.79 5.00 7.72
CA LYS A 63 -4.50 4.94 8.40
C LYS A 63 -4.53 5.83 9.65
#